data_AF-A0A961FAF7-F1
#
_entry.id   AF-A0A961FAF7-F1
#
_cell.length_a   1.000
_cell.length_b   1.000
_cell.length_c   1.000
_cell.angle_alpha   90.00
_cell.angle_beta   90.00
_cell.angle_gamma   90.00
#
_symmetry.space_group_name_H-M   'P 1'
#
loop_
_entity.id
_entity.type
_entity.pdbx_description
1 polymer ?
#
loop_
_entity_poly.entity_id
_entity_poly.type
_entity_poly.pdbx_seq_one_letter_code
_entity_poly.pdbx_strand_id
1 'polypeptide(L)' 'MSLITAQKSGSVDRTLQLTGTVTARHQAKLSPRTAGLVTRLNVDAGSRVAQGDVLLELDPKMAQLSLAVM' A
#
# COMPACT_ATOMS: atom_id res chain seq x y z
N MET A 1 10.16 -54.98 -42.13
CA MET A 1 10.65 -53.59 -42.21
C MET A 1 9.57 -52.66 -41.70
N SER A 2 9.68 -52.20 -40.46
CA SER A 2 9.23 -50.88 -40.02
C SER A 2 9.64 -50.72 -38.56
N LEU A 3 10.69 -49.93 -38.33
CA LEU A 3 11.07 -49.48 -37.00
C LEU A 3 10.28 -48.21 -36.73
N ILE A 4 9.41 -48.24 -35.73
CA ILE A 4 8.78 -47.03 -35.19
C ILE A 4 9.83 -46.28 -34.38
N THR A 5 10.29 -45.16 -34.92
CA THR A 5 11.27 -44.29 -34.26
C THR A 5 10.59 -43.60 -33.07
N ALA A 6 11.04 -43.88 -31.85
CA ALA A 6 10.57 -43.20 -30.65
C ALA A 6 10.90 -41.69 -30.74
N GLN A 7 9.87 -40.85 -30.78
CA GLN A 7 10.00 -39.39 -30.75
C GLN A 7 10.18 -38.94 -29.30
N LYS A 8 11.33 -38.34 -29.01
CA LYS A 8 11.63 -37.75 -27.70
C LYS A 8 10.91 -36.41 -27.58
N SER A 9 9.82 -36.39 -26.82
CA SER A 9 9.09 -35.17 -26.48
C SER A 9 9.94 -34.30 -25.54
N GLY A 10 10.69 -33.36 -26.11
CA GLY A 10 11.28 -32.25 -25.35
C GLY A 10 10.18 -31.28 -24.97
N SER A 11 10.04 -30.97 -23.68
CA SER A 11 9.13 -29.94 -23.20
C SER A 11 9.55 -28.59 -23.78
N VAL A 12 8.70 -28.00 -24.64
CA VAL A 12 8.91 -26.66 -25.17
C VAL A 12 8.41 -25.66 -24.13
N ASP A 13 9.33 -25.02 -23.42
CA ASP A 13 9.00 -23.91 -22.54
C ASP A 13 8.58 -22.69 -23.38
N ARG A 14 7.27 -22.43 -23.44
CA ARG A 14 6.72 -21.26 -24.12
C ARG A 14 6.63 -20.08 -23.14
N THR A 15 7.56 -19.15 -23.27
CA THR A 15 7.50 -17.87 -22.55
C THR A 15 6.55 -16.92 -23.27
N LEU A 16 5.43 -16.59 -22.62
CA LEU A 16 4.51 -15.55 -23.09
C LEU A 16 4.91 -14.22 -22.43
N GLN A 17 5.25 -13.22 -23.25
CA GLN A 17 5.49 -11.87 -22.74
C GLN A 17 4.18 -11.08 -22.70
N LEU A 18 3.82 -10.62 -21.51
CA LEU A 18 2.61 -9.84 -21.25
C LEU A 18 3.02 -8.47 -20.71
N THR A 19 2.40 -7.43 -21.23
CA THR A 19 2.56 -6.06 -20.73
C THR A 19 1.41 -5.71 -19.80
N GLY A 20 1.70 -5.01 -18.70
CA GLY A 20 0.70 -4.53 -17.76
C GLY A 20 1.27 -3.48 -16.82
N THR A 21 0.41 -2.88 -16.02
CA THR A 21 0.79 -1.86 -15.05
C THR A 21 0.79 -2.44 -13.64
N VAL A 22 1.83 -2.15 -12.87
CA VAL A 22 1.89 -2.50 -11.45
C VAL A 22 1.31 -1.36 -10.62
N THR A 23 0.35 -1.68 -9.75
CA THR A 23 -0.26 -0.71 -8.82
C THR A 23 -0.05 -1.14 -7.37
N ALA A 24 -0.16 -0.18 -6.44
CA ALA A 24 -0.05 -0.47 -5.03
C ALA A 24 -1.18 -1.40 -4.57
N ARG A 25 -0.83 -2.48 -3.87
CA ARG A 25 -1.80 -3.40 -3.24
C ARG A 25 -2.76 -2.70 -2.27
N HIS A 26 -2.28 -1.66 -1.59
CA HIS A 26 -3.06 -0.85 -0.66
C HIS A 26 -2.71 0.62 -0.86
N GLN A 27 -3.73 1.47 -0.93
CA GLN A 27 -3.60 2.92 -1.01
C GLN A 27 -4.62 3.54 -0.06
N ALA A 28 -4.17 4.47 0.78
CA ALA A 28 -5.03 5.16 1.73
C ALA A 28 -4.88 6.68 1.58
N LYS A 29 -6.01 7.39 1.54
CA LYS A 29 -6.05 8.84 1.76
C LYS A 29 -6.29 9.06 3.24
N LEU A 30 -5.36 9.72 3.91
CA LEU A 30 -5.43 9.97 5.33
C LEU A 30 -6.04 11.34 5.58
N SER A 31 -7.01 11.38 6.50
CA SER A 31 -7.60 12.61 7.02
C SER A 31 -7.76 12.48 8.53
N PRO A 32 -7.53 13.53 9.32
CA PRO A 32 -7.83 13.51 10.73
C PRO A 32 -9.32 13.24 10.99
N ARG A 33 -9.63 12.54 12.09
CA ARG A 33 -11.01 12.21 12.47
C ARG A 33 -11.75 13.35 13.15
N THR A 34 -11.02 14.32 13.68
CA THR A 34 -11.55 15.47 14.41
C THR A 34 -11.03 16.76 13.79
N ALA A 35 -11.80 17.84 13.94
CA ALA A 35 -11.31 19.17 13.64
C ALA A 35 -10.20 19.56 14.63
N GLY A 36 -9.18 20.25 14.13
CA GLY A 36 -7.99 20.60 14.89
C GLY A 36 -7.02 21.40 14.03
N LEU A 37 -6.30 22.35 14.62
CA LEU A 37 -5.16 22.97 13.95
C LEU A 37 -3.97 22.01 14.00
N VAL A 38 -3.22 21.87 12.90
CA VAL A 38 -2.00 21.07 12.90
C VAL A 38 -0.93 21.78 13.72
N THR A 39 -0.49 21.17 14.82
CA THR A 39 0.58 21.70 15.67
C THR A 39 1.94 21.21 15.24
N ARG A 40 2.01 19.97 14.71
CA ARG A 40 3.27 19.36 14.26
C ARG A 40 3.03 18.35 13.15
N LEU A 41 3.95 18.31 12.19
CA LEU A 41 4.04 17.26 11.17
C LEU A 41 5.34 16.51 11.38
N ASN A 42 5.27 15.18 11.53
CA ASN A 42 6.40 14.34 11.91
C ASN A 42 7.03 13.62 10.71
N VAL A 43 6.57 13.93 9.50
CA VAL A 43 6.95 13.23 8.28
C VAL A 43 7.07 14.19 7.11
N ASP A 44 7.99 13.88 6.20
CA ASP A 44 8.17 14.56 4.93
C ASP A 44 7.60 13.75 3.75
N ALA A 45 7.41 14.41 2.60
CA ALA A 45 7.00 13.74 1.38
C ALA A 45 7.99 12.62 0.99
N GLY A 46 7.47 11.42 0.76
CA GLY A 46 8.29 10.24 0.43
C GLY A 46 8.80 9.46 1.65
N SER A 47 8.53 9.91 2.87
CA SER A 47 8.88 9.17 4.09
C SER A 47 8.21 7.80 4.13
N ARG A 48 8.98 6.78 4.52
CA ARG A 48 8.44 5.46 4.87
C ARG A 48 8.04 5.45 6.33
N VAL A 49 6.85 4.94 6.62
CA VAL A 49 6.27 4.91 7.97
C VAL A 49 5.72 3.52 8.27
N ALA A 50 5.71 3.16 9.55
CA ALA A 50 5.13 1.92 10.06
C ALA A 50 3.73 2.17 10.62
N GLN A 51 2.99 1.08 10.81
CA GLN A 51 1.71 1.15 11.50
C GLN A 51 1.92 1.59 12.95
N GLY A 52 1.15 2.61 13.36
CA GLY A 52 1.23 3.16 14.71
C GLY A 52 2.08 4.42 14.83
N ASP A 53 2.85 4.77 13.80
CA ASP A 53 3.64 6.00 13.79
C ASP A 53 2.72 7.24 13.83
N VAL A 54 3.06 8.18 14.70
CA VAL A 54 2.37 9.46 14.78
C VAL A 54 2.83 10.33 13.63
N LEU A 55 1.98 10.46 12.60
CA LEU A 55 2.30 11.23 11.40
C LEU A 55 2.14 12.74 11.58
N LEU A 56 1.12 13.16 12.33
CA LEU A 56 0.82 14.56 12.62
C LEU A 56 0.18 14.69 14.00
N GLU A 57 0.30 15.87 14.58
CA GLU A 57 -0.34 16.25 15.84
C GLU A 57 -1.31 17.40 15.58
N LEU A 58 -2.45 17.34 16.27
CA LEU A 58 -3.47 18.37 16.26
C LEU A 58 -3.55 19.05 17.62
N ASP A 59 -3.93 20.33 17.62
CA ASP A 59 -4.27 21.05 18.85
C ASP A 59 -5.42 20.33 19.57
N PRO A 60 -5.20 19.85 20.82
CA PRO A 60 -6.18 19.05 21.53
C PRO A 60 -7.39 19.85 22.01
N LYS A 61 -7.38 21.18 21.95
CA LYS A 61 -8.44 22.02 22.53
C LYS A 61 -9.84 21.67 22.00
N MET A 62 -9.97 21.36 20.71
CA MET A 62 -11.25 20.94 20.12
C MET A 62 -11.67 19.54 20.57
N ALA A 63 -10.73 18.60 20.65
CA ALA A 63 -11.02 17.24 21.09
C ALA A 63 -11.43 17.20 22.57
N GLN A 64 -10.77 17.99 23.42
CA GLN A 64 -11.11 18.13 24.84
C GLN A 64 -12.52 18.71 25.04
N LEU A 65 -12.89 19.72 24.25
CA LEU A 65 -14.24 20.28 24.27
C LEU A 65 -15.29 19.22 23.90
N SER A 66 -15.04 18.37 22.91
CA SER A 66 -16.01 17.31 22.54
C SER A 66 -16.21 16.25 23.62
N LEU A 67 -15.22 16.01 24.48
CA LEU A 67 -15.30 15.01 25.53
C LEU A 67 -16.04 15.51 26.78
N ALA A 68 -16.00 16.82 27.04
CA ALA A 68 -16.62 17.44 28.21
C ALA A 68 -18.15 17.60 28.09
N VAL A 69 -18.72 17.40 26.89
CA VAL A 69 -20.17 17.54 26.62
C VAL A 69 -20.86 16.17 26.55
N MET A 70 -20.21 15.10 27.03
CA MET A 70 -20.76 13.74 27.14
C MET A 70 -20.82 13.31 28.60
#